data_AF-A0AAU6WUV2-F1
#
_entry.id   AF-A0AAU6WUV2-F1
#
_cell.length_a   1.000
_cell.length_b   1.000
_cell.length_c   1.000
_cell.angle_alpha   90.00
_cell.angle_beta   90.00
_cell.angle_gamma   90.00
#
_symmetry.space_group_name_H-M   'P 1'
#
loop_
_entity.id
_entity.type
_entity.pdbx_description
1 polymer ?
#
loop_
_entity_poly.entity_id
_entity_poly.type
_entity_poly.pdbx_seq_one_letter_code
_entity_poly.pdbx_strand_id
1 'polypeptide(L)'
;MAKDSPDRLKEFWAEIPRTGKDFLGSIRGWKNVQVALEEDVIWLKGFTGEQTVSPEIQQLPDFLLYELREGLLFRKDALVPTKKIRTGLLWNPIDKAFQLTFPPSNNNFFGIDEKIEIKLKPIEEEYSATALLCSIKEIREAIVALPKFKLEKTDWIVINNQALFIGEPLLSLPGKTFWSKDGHLLPSGYDFECKNLSSLLQRKYNTGRDHWLLWNKSGNVLSLDKEDFRKLSVSSFRLTEKSKEWN
;
A
#
# COMPACT_ATOMS: atom_id res chain seq x y z
N MET A 1 -19.60 -61.16 4.23
CA MET A 1 -20.57 -60.61 3.25
C MET A 1 -20.19 -59.15 3.02
N ALA A 2 -19.56 -58.87 1.89
CA ALA A 2 -19.19 -57.52 1.49
C ALA A 2 -20.43 -56.77 0.99
N LYS A 3 -20.66 -55.56 1.51
CA LYS A 3 -21.46 -54.53 0.86
C LYS A 3 -20.64 -53.24 0.85
N ASP A 4 -19.69 -53.19 -0.07
CA ASP A 4 -19.23 -51.93 -0.62
C ASP A 4 -20.41 -51.30 -1.35
N SER A 5 -21.08 -50.35 -0.70
CA SER A 5 -21.90 -49.37 -1.41
C SER A 5 -20.97 -48.22 -1.76
N PRO A 6 -20.91 -47.77 -3.03
CA PRO A 6 -20.13 -46.59 -3.35
C PRO A 6 -20.68 -45.45 -2.51
N ASP A 7 -19.80 -44.71 -1.86
CA ASP A 7 -20.09 -43.56 -1.02
C ASP A 7 -21.07 -42.64 -1.78
N ARG A 8 -22.38 -42.81 -1.54
CA ARG A 8 -23.41 -42.00 -2.20
C ARG A 8 -23.09 -40.59 -1.77
N LEU A 9 -22.67 -39.74 -2.72
CA LEU A 9 -22.43 -38.32 -2.49
C LEU A 9 -23.61 -37.78 -1.67
N LYS A 10 -23.38 -37.54 -0.38
CA LYS A 10 -24.42 -37.08 0.52
C LYS A 10 -24.72 -35.65 0.13
N GLU A 11 -25.89 -35.44 -0.44
CA GLU A 11 -26.34 -34.10 -0.79
C GLU A 11 -26.93 -33.42 0.44
N PHE A 12 -26.29 -32.33 0.84
CA PHE A 12 -26.72 -31.51 1.96
C PHE A 12 -27.47 -30.28 1.48
N TRP A 13 -28.59 -30.03 2.15
CA TRP A 13 -29.48 -28.90 1.93
C TRP A 13 -29.64 -28.15 3.24
N ALA A 14 -29.88 -26.85 3.19
CA ALA A 14 -30.17 -26.08 4.38
C ALA A 14 -31.23 -25.02 4.10
N GLU A 15 -31.91 -24.61 5.17
CA GLU A 15 -32.78 -23.45 5.18
C GLU A 15 -32.32 -22.47 6.25
N ILE A 16 -32.44 -21.17 5.94
CA ILE A 16 -32.23 -20.06 6.86
C ILE A 16 -33.32 -19.01 6.63
N PRO A 17 -33.84 -18.33 7.67
CA PRO A 17 -34.76 -17.22 7.50
C PRO A 17 -34.16 -16.09 6.65
N ARG A 18 -35.01 -15.37 5.92
CA ARG A 18 -34.57 -14.24 5.09
C ARG A 18 -33.94 -13.09 5.88
N THR A 19 -34.31 -12.95 7.16
CA THR A 19 -33.66 -12.03 8.11
C THR A 19 -32.19 -12.37 8.35
N GLY A 20 -31.81 -13.64 8.17
CA GLY A 20 -30.44 -14.13 8.30
C GLY A 20 -29.56 -13.89 7.07
N LYS A 21 -30.07 -13.20 6.04
CA LYS A 21 -29.37 -12.97 4.76
C LYS A 21 -27.98 -12.37 4.93
N ASP A 22 -27.81 -11.40 5.83
CA ASP A 22 -26.54 -10.68 6.00
C ASP A 22 -25.42 -11.59 6.55
N PHE A 23 -25.79 -12.64 7.28
CA PHE A 23 -24.84 -13.61 7.81
C PHE A 23 -24.28 -14.55 6.72
N LEU A 24 -24.93 -14.67 5.56
CA LEU A 24 -24.45 -15.48 4.43
C LEU A 24 -23.21 -14.87 3.76
N GLY A 25 -22.77 -13.67 4.17
CA GLY A 25 -21.52 -13.07 3.74
C GLY A 25 -20.29 -13.95 4.03
N SER A 26 -20.30 -14.71 5.13
CA SER A 26 -19.19 -15.59 5.54
C SER A 26 -18.95 -16.76 4.57
N ILE A 27 -20.02 -17.32 4.01
CA ILE A 27 -19.97 -18.49 3.12
C ILE A 27 -20.03 -18.13 1.63
N ARG A 28 -20.08 -16.85 1.28
CA ARG A 28 -20.21 -16.36 -0.10
C ARG A 28 -19.06 -16.77 -1.02
N GLY A 29 -17.88 -17.03 -0.47
CA GLY A 29 -16.72 -17.48 -1.23
C GLY A 29 -16.86 -18.90 -1.81
N TRP A 30 -17.85 -19.68 -1.35
CA TRP A 30 -17.97 -21.09 -1.68
C TRP A 30 -18.60 -21.31 -3.06
N LYS A 31 -17.78 -21.73 -4.03
CA LYS A 31 -18.18 -21.90 -5.43
C LYS A 31 -19.15 -23.06 -5.68
N ASN A 32 -19.17 -24.02 -4.77
CA ASN A 32 -20.03 -25.20 -4.83
C ASN A 32 -21.44 -24.96 -4.27
N VAL A 33 -21.65 -23.88 -3.52
CA VAL A 33 -22.95 -23.59 -2.89
C VAL A 33 -23.87 -22.82 -3.82
N GLN A 34 -25.10 -23.32 -3.93
CA GLN A 34 -26.19 -22.69 -4.65
C GLN A 34 -27.28 -22.26 -3.68
N VAL A 35 -27.96 -21.18 -4.03
CA VAL A 35 -28.99 -20.52 -3.24
C VAL A 35 -30.26 -20.39 -4.05
N ALA A 36 -31.40 -20.67 -3.43
CA ALA A 36 -32.71 -20.30 -3.96
C ALA A 36 -33.44 -19.41 -2.95
N LEU A 37 -33.98 -18.30 -3.44
CA LEU A 37 -34.69 -17.33 -2.62
C LEU A 37 -36.19 -17.60 -2.72
N GLU A 38 -36.83 -17.79 -1.57
CA GLU A 38 -38.28 -17.88 -1.40
C GLU A 38 -38.75 -16.69 -0.53
N GLU A 39 -40.07 -16.47 -0.40
CA GLU A 39 -40.64 -15.28 0.26
C GLU A 39 -39.98 -15.00 1.62
N ASP A 40 -40.03 -15.98 2.54
CA ASP A 40 -39.51 -15.85 3.90
C ASP A 40 -38.25 -16.67 4.21
N VAL A 41 -37.83 -17.54 3.28
CA VAL A 41 -36.77 -18.54 3.51
C VAL A 41 -35.75 -18.51 2.38
N ILE A 42 -34.49 -18.69 2.75
CA ILE A 42 -33.38 -18.88 1.84
C ILE A 42 -32.96 -20.34 1.89
N TRP A 43 -33.03 -21.01 0.75
CA TRP A 43 -32.58 -22.38 0.58
C TRP A 43 -31.15 -22.42 0.09
N LEU A 44 -30.35 -23.31 0.66
CA LEU A 44 -28.94 -23.51 0.33
C LEU A 44 -28.72 -24.99 0.01
N LYS A 45 -27.90 -25.30 -0.98
CA LYS A 45 -27.50 -26.69 -1.29
C LYS A 45 -26.08 -26.76 -1.83
N GLY A 46 -25.55 -27.98 -1.85
CA GLY A 46 -24.25 -28.29 -2.47
C GLY A 46 -23.07 -28.22 -1.52
N PHE A 47 -23.32 -28.22 -0.20
CA PHE A 47 -22.26 -28.28 0.81
C PHE A 47 -21.48 -29.59 0.75
N THR A 48 -20.17 -29.53 1.00
CA THR A 48 -19.36 -30.73 1.27
C THR A 48 -19.52 -31.15 2.73
N GLY A 49 -19.22 -32.42 3.05
CA GLY A 49 -19.28 -32.91 4.43
C GLY A 49 -18.47 -32.05 5.41
N GLU A 50 -17.29 -31.58 5.00
CA GLU A 50 -16.44 -30.68 5.79
C GLU A 50 -17.08 -29.31 6.01
N GLN A 51 -17.72 -28.74 4.99
CA GLN A 51 -18.41 -27.45 5.10
C GLN A 51 -19.60 -27.51 6.06
N THR A 52 -20.29 -28.65 6.18
CA THR A 52 -21.45 -28.79 7.08
C THR A 52 -21.12 -28.69 8.57
N VAL A 53 -19.84 -28.84 8.94
CA VAL A 53 -19.36 -28.75 10.32
C VAL A 53 -18.48 -27.53 10.56
N SER A 54 -18.30 -26.70 9.54
CA SER A 54 -17.44 -25.51 9.59
C SER A 54 -17.96 -24.45 10.59
N PRO A 55 -17.06 -23.67 11.22
CA PRO A 55 -17.45 -22.56 12.09
C PRO A 55 -18.37 -21.54 11.41
N GLU A 56 -18.18 -21.30 10.12
CA GLU A 56 -18.94 -20.34 9.32
C GLU A 56 -20.42 -20.72 9.25
N ILE A 57 -20.74 -22.02 9.22
CA ILE A 57 -22.12 -22.53 9.24
C ILE A 57 -22.69 -22.53 10.66
N GLN A 58 -21.88 -22.87 11.66
CA GLN A 58 -22.32 -22.91 13.07
C GLN A 58 -22.68 -21.52 13.61
N GLN A 59 -22.12 -20.45 13.02
CA GLN A 59 -22.40 -19.07 13.38
C GLN A 59 -23.67 -18.51 12.72
N LEU A 60 -24.28 -19.22 11.77
CA LEU A 60 -25.50 -18.76 11.09
C LEU A 60 -26.71 -18.94 12.02
N PRO A 61 -27.45 -17.86 12.34
CA PRO A 61 -28.64 -17.96 13.18
C PRO A 61 -29.75 -18.72 12.45
N ASP A 62 -30.51 -19.53 13.20
CA ASP A 62 -31.66 -20.30 12.71
C ASP A 62 -31.35 -21.19 11.50
N PHE A 63 -30.09 -21.59 11.33
CA PHE A 63 -29.65 -22.47 10.26
C PHE A 63 -30.06 -23.92 10.51
N LEU A 64 -30.83 -24.47 9.59
CA LEU A 64 -31.30 -25.85 9.65
C LEU A 64 -30.70 -26.66 8.52
N LEU A 65 -29.86 -27.64 8.87
CA LEU A 65 -29.24 -28.55 7.92
C LEU A 65 -30.06 -29.84 7.75
N TYR A 66 -30.19 -30.25 6.49
CA TYR A 66 -30.84 -31.47 6.05
C TYR A 66 -29.90 -32.32 5.20
N GLU A 67 -30.09 -33.63 5.32
CA GLU A 67 -29.56 -34.63 4.39
C GLU A 67 -30.67 -35.06 3.43
N LEU A 68 -30.39 -35.02 2.13
CA LEU A 68 -31.31 -35.47 1.11
C LEU A 68 -31.22 -36.99 0.95
N ARG A 69 -32.33 -37.71 1.20
CA ARG A 69 -32.45 -39.14 0.95
C ARG A 69 -33.76 -39.41 0.20
N GLU A 70 -33.66 -39.96 -1.00
CA GLU A 70 -34.80 -40.40 -1.81
C GLU A 70 -35.88 -39.31 -2.02
N GLY A 71 -35.47 -38.06 -2.21
CA GLY A 71 -36.38 -36.93 -2.44
C GLY A 71 -36.98 -36.30 -1.16
N LEU A 72 -36.61 -36.82 0.01
CA LEU A 72 -37.04 -36.36 1.32
C LEU A 72 -35.88 -35.73 2.10
N LEU A 73 -36.16 -34.65 2.82
CA LEU A 73 -35.20 -33.93 3.64
C LEU A 73 -35.28 -34.44 5.09
N PHE A 74 -34.18 -35.01 5.57
CA PHE A 74 -34.01 -35.47 6.94
C PHE A 74 -33.15 -34.46 7.68
N ARG A 75 -33.62 -33.91 8.80
CA ARG A 75 -32.77 -33.05 9.63
C ARG A 75 -31.52 -33.82 10.06
N LYS A 76 -30.38 -33.15 10.20
CA LYS A 76 -29.15 -33.76 10.73
C LYS A 76 -29.47 -34.61 11.97
N ASP A 77 -29.07 -35.88 11.93
CA ASP A 77 -29.29 -36.90 12.97
C ASP A 77 -30.75 -37.37 13.21
N ALA A 78 -31.72 -36.92 12.41
CA ALA A 78 -33.10 -37.39 12.48
C ALA A 78 -33.35 -38.66 11.66
N LEU A 79 -34.09 -39.62 12.25
CA LEU A 79 -34.47 -40.87 11.58
C LEU A 79 -35.74 -40.76 10.72
N VAL A 80 -36.48 -39.66 10.85
CA VAL A 80 -37.75 -39.43 10.15
C VAL A 80 -37.65 -38.23 9.21
N PRO A 81 -38.31 -38.28 8.04
CA PRO A 81 -38.29 -37.18 7.09
C PRO A 81 -39.02 -35.97 7.69
N THR A 82 -38.40 -34.80 7.61
CA THR A 82 -38.97 -33.55 8.14
C THR A 82 -39.78 -32.83 7.07
N LYS A 83 -39.28 -32.79 5.83
CA LYS A 83 -39.88 -32.06 4.70
C LYS A 83 -39.69 -32.80 3.39
N LYS A 84 -40.56 -32.54 2.41
CA LYS A 84 -40.33 -32.89 0.99
C LYS A 84 -39.56 -31.75 0.31
N ILE A 85 -38.77 -32.05 -0.72
CA ILE A 85 -38.17 -31.01 -1.57
C ILE A 85 -39.27 -30.16 -2.19
N ARG A 86 -39.12 -28.83 -2.15
CA ARG A 86 -39.98 -27.91 -2.89
C ARG A 86 -39.62 -27.93 -4.38
N THR A 87 -40.62 -28.14 -5.24
CA THR A 87 -40.48 -28.06 -6.69
C THR A 87 -40.62 -26.60 -7.15
N GLY A 88 -39.72 -26.13 -8.04
CA GLY A 88 -39.78 -24.77 -8.59
C GLY A 88 -38.76 -23.77 -8.00
N LEU A 89 -37.83 -24.21 -7.15
CA LEU A 89 -36.76 -23.35 -6.64
C LEU A 89 -35.77 -22.96 -7.76
N LEU A 90 -35.54 -21.65 -7.93
CA LEU A 90 -34.55 -21.11 -8.86
C LEU A 90 -33.18 -21.02 -8.19
N TRP A 91 -32.30 -21.95 -8.55
CA TRP A 91 -30.96 -22.07 -8.00
C TRP A 91 -29.98 -21.12 -8.69
N ASN A 92 -29.33 -20.27 -7.89
CA ASN A 92 -28.27 -19.39 -8.33
C ASN A 92 -27.00 -19.63 -7.49
N PRO A 93 -25.80 -19.54 -8.08
CA PRO A 93 -24.56 -19.50 -7.30
C PRO A 93 -24.61 -18.42 -6.21
N ILE A 94 -24.10 -18.72 -5.01
CA ILE A 94 -24.16 -17.81 -3.86
C ILE A 94 -23.50 -16.45 -4.11
N ASP A 95 -22.43 -16.42 -4.90
CA ASP A 95 -21.72 -15.20 -5.28
C ASP A 95 -22.54 -14.28 -6.20
N LYS A 96 -23.42 -14.87 -7.03
CA LYS A 96 -24.36 -14.14 -7.88
C LYS A 96 -25.63 -13.74 -7.15
N ALA A 97 -26.12 -14.56 -6.23
CA ALA A 97 -27.33 -14.28 -5.46
C ALA A 97 -27.14 -13.07 -4.51
N PHE A 98 -25.92 -12.85 -4.03
CA PHE A 98 -25.60 -11.81 -3.06
C PHE A 98 -24.46 -10.91 -3.54
N GLN A 99 -24.57 -10.27 -4.71
CA GLN A 99 -23.54 -9.34 -5.19
C GLN A 99 -23.37 -8.14 -4.25
N LEU A 100 -22.12 -7.68 -4.04
CA LEU A 100 -21.89 -6.37 -3.40
C LEU A 100 -22.15 -5.33 -4.48
N THR A 101 -23.16 -4.51 -4.29
CA THR A 101 -23.24 -3.26 -5.04
C THR A 101 -22.27 -2.31 -4.38
N PHE A 102 -21.16 -2.01 -5.07
CA PHE A 102 -20.38 -0.84 -4.69
C PHE A 102 -21.25 0.38 -4.97
N PRO A 103 -21.23 1.41 -4.10
CA PRO A 103 -21.83 2.68 -4.46
C PRO A 103 -21.23 3.12 -5.80
N PRO A 104 -22.04 3.66 -6.73
CA PRO A 104 -21.50 4.17 -7.99
C PRO A 104 -20.35 5.10 -7.65
N SER A 105 -19.17 4.85 -8.23
CA SER A 105 -18.04 5.75 -8.15
C SER A 105 -18.54 7.17 -8.41
N ASN A 106 -18.19 8.11 -7.55
CA ASN A 106 -18.71 9.47 -7.64
C ASN A 106 -18.40 10.05 -9.04
N ASN A 107 -19.40 10.06 -9.92
CA ASN A 107 -19.29 10.62 -11.27
C ASN A 107 -19.21 12.15 -11.22
N ASN A 108 -19.41 12.76 -10.05
CA ASN A 108 -19.07 14.15 -9.75
C ASN A 108 -17.61 14.28 -9.28
N PHE A 109 -16.67 13.58 -9.93
CA PHE A 109 -15.25 13.92 -9.84
C PHE A 109 -15.04 15.19 -10.67
N PHE A 110 -15.49 16.32 -10.13
CA PHE A 110 -15.02 17.62 -10.58
C PHE A 110 -13.53 17.64 -10.30
N GLY A 111 -12.71 17.74 -11.35
CA GLY A 111 -11.25 17.69 -11.26
C GLY A 111 -10.80 18.49 -10.04
N ILE A 112 -10.09 17.82 -9.14
CA ILE A 112 -9.55 18.49 -7.96
C ILE A 112 -8.42 19.37 -8.48
N ASP A 113 -8.72 20.63 -8.79
CA ASP A 113 -7.72 21.64 -9.12
C ASP A 113 -6.91 22.06 -7.86
N GLU A 114 -7.26 21.53 -6.69
CA GLU A 114 -6.51 21.74 -5.46
C GLU A 114 -5.11 21.16 -5.61
N LYS A 115 -4.15 22.07 -5.73
CA LYS A 115 -2.74 21.74 -5.69
C LYS A 115 -2.40 21.37 -4.26
N ILE A 116 -2.10 20.10 -4.03
CA ILE A 116 -1.56 19.64 -2.74
C ILE A 116 -0.24 20.35 -2.51
N GLU A 117 -0.20 21.21 -1.49
CA GLU A 117 1.04 21.81 -1.00
C GLU A 117 1.83 20.76 -0.23
N ILE A 118 3.10 20.63 -0.57
CA ILE A 118 4.00 19.67 0.07
C ILE A 118 4.50 20.31 1.36
N LYS A 119 4.17 19.73 2.51
CA LYS A 119 4.64 20.22 3.81
C LYS A 119 5.63 19.24 4.42
N LEU A 120 6.69 19.80 5.00
CA LEU A 120 7.66 19.07 5.80
C LEU A 120 7.34 19.29 7.27
N LYS A 121 7.37 18.22 8.07
CA LYS A 121 7.18 18.27 9.52
C LYS A 121 8.46 17.87 10.25
N PRO A 122 8.71 18.42 11.45
CA PRO A 122 9.75 17.92 12.32
C PRO A 122 9.53 16.44 12.64
N ILE A 123 10.62 15.70 12.77
CA ILE A 123 10.62 14.28 13.14
C ILE A 123 11.35 14.07 14.46
N GLU A 124 10.89 13.08 15.24
CA GLU A 124 11.53 12.65 16.48
C GLU A 124 12.65 11.64 16.23
N GLU A 125 12.57 10.91 15.13
CA GLU A 125 13.57 9.92 14.71
C GLU A 125 14.83 10.63 14.19
N GLU A 126 16.00 10.17 14.62
CA GLU A 126 17.28 10.69 14.15
C GLU A 126 17.74 9.95 12.89
N TYR A 127 18.08 10.72 11.86
CA TYR A 127 18.67 10.21 10.62
C TYR A 127 20.04 10.86 10.38
N SER A 128 21.01 10.07 9.95
CA SER A 128 22.35 10.54 9.60
C SER A 128 22.29 11.55 8.45
N ALA A 129 22.97 12.69 8.62
CA ALA A 129 23.12 13.67 7.57
C ALA A 129 24.07 13.16 6.47
N THR A 130 23.61 13.19 5.23
CA THR A 130 24.33 12.71 4.04
C THR A 130 24.79 13.85 3.13
N ALA A 131 24.22 15.06 3.31
CA ALA A 131 24.57 16.22 2.50
C ALA A 131 24.64 17.51 3.34
N LEU A 132 25.42 18.47 2.86
CA LEU A 132 25.69 19.74 3.53
C LEU A 132 25.68 20.89 2.53
N LEU A 133 24.84 21.89 2.78
CA LEU A 133 24.78 23.12 1.99
C LEU A 133 25.44 24.27 2.74
N CYS A 134 26.53 24.79 2.17
CA CYS A 134 27.35 25.83 2.76
C CYS A 134 27.40 27.08 1.89
N SER A 135 27.63 28.24 2.51
CA SER A 135 28.01 29.46 1.79
C SER A 135 29.46 29.34 1.30
N ILE A 136 29.70 29.54 -0.01
CA ILE A 136 31.07 29.46 -0.58
C ILE A 136 31.99 30.48 0.09
N LYS A 137 31.48 31.68 0.39
CA LYS A 137 32.23 32.76 1.05
C LYS A 137 32.72 32.36 2.44
N GLU A 138 31.93 31.60 3.19
CA GLU A 138 32.24 31.20 4.57
C GLU A 138 33.22 30.03 4.65
N ILE A 139 33.23 29.15 3.64
CA ILE A 139 34.00 27.90 3.67
C ILE A 139 35.30 27.94 2.86
N ARG A 140 35.53 29.01 2.08
CA ARG A 140 36.69 29.19 1.19
C ARG A 140 38.00 28.81 1.87
N GLU A 141 38.26 29.37 3.04
CA GLU A 141 39.52 29.16 3.76
C GLU A 141 39.55 27.78 4.42
N ALA A 142 38.42 27.34 4.98
CA ALA A 142 38.28 26.06 5.66
C ALA A 142 38.51 24.87 4.72
N ILE A 143 38.00 24.92 3.48
CA ILE A 143 38.16 23.83 2.50
C ILE A 143 39.63 23.57 2.15
N VAL A 144 40.43 24.62 2.06
CA VAL A 144 41.87 24.51 1.72
C VAL A 144 42.63 23.83 2.86
N ALA A 145 42.19 23.97 4.11
CA ALA A 145 42.80 23.36 5.28
C ALA A 145 42.37 21.89 5.50
N LEU A 146 41.36 21.40 4.78
CA LEU A 146 40.86 20.03 4.96
C LEU A 146 41.83 18.98 4.37
N PRO A 147 41.99 17.83 5.04
CA PRO A 147 42.79 16.73 4.49
C PRO A 147 42.24 16.22 3.16
N LYS A 148 43.15 15.95 2.21
CA LYS A 148 42.83 15.48 0.85
C LYS A 148 41.90 14.27 0.83
N PHE A 149 42.12 13.29 1.71
CA PHE A 149 41.33 12.06 1.77
C PHE A 149 39.84 12.30 2.10
N LYS A 150 39.50 13.40 2.81
CA LYS A 150 38.10 13.78 3.06
C LYS A 150 37.45 14.37 1.81
N LEU A 151 38.21 15.18 1.06
CA LEU A 151 37.73 15.82 -0.16
C LEU A 151 37.46 14.79 -1.26
N GLU A 152 38.35 13.83 -1.46
CA GLU A 152 38.24 12.81 -2.53
C GLU A 152 37.00 11.90 -2.39
N LYS A 153 36.48 11.74 -1.17
CA LYS A 153 35.26 10.96 -0.88
C LYS A 153 33.97 11.78 -1.01
N THR A 154 34.08 13.07 -1.33
CA THR A 154 32.96 14.01 -1.37
C THR A 154 32.70 14.44 -2.81
N ASP A 155 31.45 14.35 -3.22
CA ASP A 155 30.95 14.95 -4.45
C ASP A 155 30.31 16.30 -4.12
N TRP A 156 30.38 17.24 -5.05
CA TRP A 156 29.85 18.58 -4.83
C TRP A 156 29.31 19.22 -6.10
N ILE A 157 28.40 20.15 -5.90
CA ILE A 157 27.84 21.02 -6.93
C ILE A 157 27.67 22.44 -6.36
N VAL A 158 27.67 23.43 -7.24
CA VAL A 158 27.43 24.82 -6.91
C VAL A 158 25.99 25.20 -7.26
N ILE A 159 25.27 25.74 -6.28
CA ILE A 159 23.90 26.21 -6.43
C ILE A 159 23.89 27.69 -6.06
N ASN A 160 23.75 28.57 -7.05
CA ASN A 160 23.89 30.02 -6.89
C ASN A 160 25.21 30.36 -6.17
N ASN A 161 25.17 30.96 -4.97
CA ASN A 161 26.36 31.28 -4.18
C ASN A 161 26.66 30.28 -3.05
N GLN A 162 26.06 29.10 -3.11
CA GLN A 162 26.21 28.03 -2.14
C GLN A 162 26.86 26.80 -2.79
N ALA A 163 27.51 25.98 -1.98
CA ALA A 163 28.07 24.70 -2.36
C ALA A 163 27.32 23.60 -1.61
N LEU A 164 26.79 22.63 -2.36
CA LEU A 164 26.18 21.43 -1.82
C LEU A 164 27.20 20.30 -1.91
N PHE A 165 27.51 19.70 -0.76
CA PHE A 165 28.41 18.55 -0.63
C PHE A 165 27.60 17.30 -0.30
N ILE A 166 27.94 16.17 -0.93
CA ILE A 166 27.36 14.85 -0.69
C ILE A 166 28.51 13.86 -0.52
N GLY A 167 28.54 13.15 0.61
CA GLY A 167 29.58 12.17 0.86
C GLY A 167 29.66 11.72 2.31
N GLU A 168 30.33 10.58 2.52
CA GLU A 168 30.54 9.98 3.83
C GLU A 168 32.05 9.76 4.06
N PRO A 169 32.64 10.35 5.13
CA PRO A 169 32.01 11.18 6.15
C PRO A 169 31.69 12.60 5.65
N LEU A 170 30.65 13.22 6.22
CA LEU A 170 30.28 14.60 5.92
C LEU A 170 31.38 15.58 6.34
N LEU A 171 31.59 16.64 5.55
CA LEU A 171 32.58 17.67 5.86
C LEU A 171 32.16 18.47 7.10
N SER A 172 33.10 18.74 8.00
CA SER A 172 32.88 19.54 9.21
C SER A 172 32.93 21.04 8.90
N LEU A 173 31.98 21.53 8.09
CA LEU A 173 31.88 22.93 7.65
C LEU A 173 30.58 23.56 8.17
N PRO A 174 30.55 24.89 8.38
CA PRO A 174 29.32 25.58 8.77
C PRO A 174 28.30 25.55 7.62
N GLY A 175 27.08 25.11 7.89
CA GLY A 175 26.05 25.02 6.87
C GLY A 175 24.75 24.35 7.33
N LYS A 176 23.85 24.14 6.38
CA LYS A 176 22.59 23.42 6.58
C LYS A 176 22.78 21.96 6.18
N THR A 177 22.47 21.04 7.08
CA THR A 177 22.57 19.61 6.82
C THR A 177 21.27 19.05 6.25
N PHE A 178 21.42 18.02 5.43
CA PHE A 178 20.34 17.29 4.81
C PHE A 178 20.57 15.79 4.95
N TRP A 179 19.50 15.03 5.11
CA TRP A 179 19.50 13.57 5.07
C TRP A 179 18.82 13.08 3.80
N SER A 180 19.15 11.87 3.37
CA SER A 180 18.63 11.31 2.13
C SER A 180 17.52 10.30 2.38
N LYS A 181 16.48 10.35 1.54
CA LYS A 181 15.36 9.40 1.53
C LYS A 181 14.87 9.21 0.10
N ASP A 182 14.98 8.01 -0.44
CA ASP A 182 14.48 7.64 -1.78
C ASP A 182 14.90 8.58 -2.94
N GLY A 183 16.08 9.22 -2.88
CA GLY A 183 16.50 10.20 -3.89
C GLY A 183 16.09 11.66 -3.58
N HIS A 184 15.50 11.92 -2.42
CA HIS A 184 15.26 13.25 -1.88
C HIS A 184 16.36 13.63 -0.88
N LEU A 185 16.73 14.91 -0.87
CA LEU A 185 17.56 15.53 0.16
C LEU A 185 16.66 16.43 1.01
N LEU A 186 16.38 16.01 2.23
CA LEU A 186 15.48 16.65 3.17
C LEU A 186 16.29 17.37 4.26
N PRO A 187 15.88 18.56 4.73
CA PRO A 187 16.56 19.22 5.85
C PRO A 187 16.64 18.29 7.07
N SER A 188 17.80 18.20 7.72
CA SER A 188 17.95 17.35 8.92
C SER A 188 16.90 17.67 9.98
N GLY A 189 16.28 16.63 10.54
CA GLY A 189 15.19 16.74 11.51
C GLY A 189 13.82 17.02 10.90
N TYR A 190 13.65 16.91 9.58
CA TYR A 190 12.35 17.04 8.89
C TYR A 190 12.08 15.86 7.95
N ASP A 191 10.82 15.44 7.85
CA ASP A 191 10.33 14.48 6.83
C ASP A 191 9.04 15.01 6.19
N PHE A 192 8.61 14.38 5.10
CA PHE A 192 7.29 14.62 4.52
C PHE A 192 6.19 14.36 5.54
N GLU A 193 5.18 15.23 5.57
CA GLU A 193 4.02 15.07 6.46
C GLU A 193 3.36 13.70 6.29
N CYS A 194 3.20 13.27 5.04
CA CYS A 194 2.68 11.97 4.65
C CYS A 194 3.81 11.02 4.23
N LYS A 195 3.92 9.86 4.91
CA LYS A 195 4.99 8.87 4.66
C LYS A 195 5.04 8.35 3.21
N ASN A 196 3.88 8.22 2.56
CA ASN A 196 3.76 7.68 1.20
C ASN A 196 4.05 8.70 0.10
N LEU A 197 4.33 9.95 0.45
CA LEU A 197 4.49 11.04 -0.51
C LEU A 197 5.80 10.91 -1.30
N SER A 198 6.85 10.38 -0.69
CA SER A 198 8.18 10.19 -1.31
C SER A 198 8.12 9.55 -2.69
N SER A 199 7.50 8.37 -2.82
CA SER A 199 7.42 7.64 -4.09
C SER A 199 6.58 8.36 -5.14
N LEU A 200 5.53 9.07 -4.73
CA LEU A 200 4.69 9.89 -5.61
C LEU A 200 5.46 11.10 -6.14
N LEU A 201 6.26 11.75 -5.28
CA LEU A 201 7.08 12.90 -5.65
C LEU A 201 8.23 12.53 -6.56
N GLN A 202 8.86 11.37 -6.35
CA GLN A 202 9.81 10.82 -7.31
C GLN A 202 9.17 10.63 -8.68
N ARG A 203 7.98 10.00 -8.75
CA ARG A 203 7.30 9.82 -10.04
C ARG A 203 6.95 11.15 -10.72
N LYS A 204 6.58 12.16 -9.94
CA LYS A 204 6.18 13.49 -10.45
C LYS A 204 7.35 14.33 -10.95
N TYR A 205 8.46 14.36 -10.20
CA TYR A 205 9.57 15.28 -10.46
C TYR A 205 10.83 14.61 -11.01
N ASN A 206 10.95 13.28 -10.92
CA ASN A 206 12.18 12.55 -11.21
C ASN A 206 11.88 11.12 -11.68
N THR A 207 11.12 10.98 -12.76
CA THR A 207 10.72 9.66 -13.28
C THR A 207 11.93 8.79 -13.66
N GLY A 208 13.02 9.41 -14.13
CA GLY A 208 14.28 8.73 -14.50
C GLY A 208 15.17 8.32 -13.33
N ARG A 209 14.93 8.85 -12.11
CA ARG A 209 15.78 8.67 -10.90
C ARG A 209 17.24 9.10 -11.07
N ASP A 210 17.48 9.93 -12.07
CA ASP A 210 18.74 10.57 -12.47
C ASP A 210 19.03 11.83 -11.65
N HIS A 211 18.02 12.38 -10.96
CA HIS A 211 18.20 13.60 -10.17
C HIS A 211 18.21 13.36 -8.66
N TRP A 212 18.84 14.29 -7.92
CA TRP A 212 18.59 14.55 -6.51
C TRP A 212 17.51 15.64 -6.37
N LEU A 213 16.50 15.39 -5.54
CA LEU A 213 15.45 16.37 -5.25
C LEU A 213 15.74 17.06 -3.91
N LEU A 214 16.27 18.28 -3.96
CA LEU A 214 16.62 19.07 -2.79
C LEU A 214 15.42 19.88 -2.30
N TRP A 215 14.98 19.63 -1.06
CA TRP A 215 13.82 20.30 -0.47
C TRP A 215 14.22 21.37 0.52
N ASN A 216 13.49 22.48 0.54
CA ASN A 216 13.57 23.45 1.63
C ASN A 216 12.47 23.20 2.67
N LYS A 217 12.58 23.86 3.84
CA LYS A 217 11.57 23.76 4.92
C LYS A 217 10.18 24.24 4.52
N SER A 218 10.08 25.06 3.46
CA SER A 218 8.82 25.57 2.91
C SER A 218 8.15 24.62 1.93
N GLY A 219 8.77 23.47 1.61
CA GLY A 219 8.20 22.50 0.66
C GLY A 219 8.51 22.77 -0.81
N ASN A 220 9.39 23.72 -1.12
CA ASN A 220 9.88 23.91 -2.49
C ASN A 220 10.97 22.88 -2.80
N VAL A 221 10.99 22.42 -4.04
CA VAL A 221 11.97 21.45 -4.55
C VAL A 221 12.85 22.07 -5.63
N LEU A 222 14.14 21.74 -5.57
CA LEU A 222 15.11 21.97 -6.63
C LEU A 222 15.59 20.62 -7.16
N SER A 223 15.48 20.39 -8.46
CA SER A 223 16.02 19.21 -9.12
C SER A 223 17.48 19.43 -9.47
N LEU A 224 18.35 18.49 -9.10
CA LEU A 224 19.79 18.53 -9.35
C LEU A 224 20.18 17.27 -10.09
N ASP A 225 20.72 17.40 -11.30
CA ASP A 225 21.22 16.25 -12.05
C ASP A 225 22.41 15.62 -11.28
N LYS A 226 22.41 14.29 -11.15
CA LYS A 226 23.52 13.57 -10.51
C LYS A 226 24.80 13.67 -11.34
N GLU A 227 24.71 13.84 -12.65
CA GLU A 227 25.87 13.96 -13.54
C GLU A 227 26.59 15.32 -13.39
N ASP A 228 25.89 16.34 -12.90
CA ASP A 228 26.48 17.67 -12.65
C ASP A 228 27.39 17.69 -11.40
N PHE A 229 27.34 16.65 -10.56
CA PHE A 229 28.20 16.55 -9.39
C PHE A 229 29.64 16.22 -9.80
N ARG A 230 30.58 16.97 -9.22
CA ARG A 230 32.00 16.78 -9.46
C ARG A 230 32.67 16.25 -8.20
N LYS A 231 33.76 15.52 -8.37
CA LYS A 231 34.63 15.15 -7.24
C LYS A 231 35.26 16.42 -6.64
N LEU A 232 35.21 16.53 -5.31
CA LEU A 232 35.77 17.68 -4.61
C LEU A 232 37.30 17.58 -4.53
N SER A 233 37.96 18.67 -4.91
CA SER A 233 39.39 18.86 -4.69
C SER A 233 39.66 20.35 -4.45
N VAL A 234 40.78 20.68 -3.81
CA VAL A 234 41.17 22.08 -3.60
C VAL A 234 41.28 22.84 -4.93
N SER A 235 41.76 22.18 -5.98
CA SER A 235 41.87 22.77 -7.32
C SER A 235 40.49 22.98 -7.97
N SER A 236 39.59 21.99 -7.91
CA SER A 236 38.25 22.13 -8.49
C SER A 236 37.46 23.24 -7.81
N PHE A 237 37.60 23.39 -6.49
CA PHE A 237 37.00 24.48 -5.73
C PHE A 237 37.54 25.85 -6.17
N ARG A 238 38.87 26.04 -6.17
CA ARG A 238 39.52 27.31 -6.54
C ARG A 238 39.21 27.76 -7.97
N LEU A 239 39.19 26.83 -8.93
CA LEU A 239 38.85 27.13 -10.31
C LEU A 239 37.42 27.66 -10.45
N THR A 240 36.49 27.08 -9.69
CA THR A 240 35.08 27.47 -9.68
C THR A 240 34.85 28.82 -8.97
N GLU A 241 35.65 29.14 -7.95
CA GLU A 241 35.62 30.46 -7.31
C GLU A 241 36.08 31.55 -8.30
N LYS A 242 37.23 31.34 -8.96
CA LYS A 242 37.77 32.29 -9.94
C LYS A 242 36.84 32.53 -11.13
N SER A 243 36.17 31.49 -11.63
CA SER A 243 35.23 31.65 -12.75
C SER A 243 34.00 32.47 -12.38
N LYS A 244 33.68 32.61 -11.09
CA LYS A 244 32.60 33.46 -10.61
C LYS A 244 33.01 34.90 -10.38
N GLU A 245 34.27 35.17 -10.03
CA GLU A 245 34.78 36.54 -9.87
C GLU A 245 34.86 37.30 -11.20
N TRP A 246 34.84 36.59 -12.34
CA TRP A 246 34.93 37.16 -13.69
C TRP A 246 33.58 37.31 -14.42
N ASN A 247 32.48 36.83 -13.84
CA ASN A 247 31.11 37.00 -14.37
C ASN A 247 30.34 38.01 -13.51
#